data_AF-A0A8T7GBV5-F1
#
_entry.id   AF-A0A8T7GBV5-F1
#
_cell.length_a   1.000
_cell.length_b   1.000
_cell.length_c   1.000
_cell.angle_alpha   90.00
_cell.angle_beta   90.00
_cell.angle_gamma   90.00
#
_symmetry.space_group_name_H-M   'P 1'
#
loop_
_entity.id
_entity.type
_entity.pdbx_description
1 polymer ?
#
loop_
_entity_poly.entity_id
_entity_poly.type
_entity_poly.pdbx_seq_one_letter_code
_entity_poly.pdbx_strand_id
1 'polypeptide(L)'
;MSGKDESVFSKEAMMGTQAGKEIMKQALLRGKGFKQFNQYKEKAELDFQSFEERFVLSLRNAMNSDASPASTMDKFAEEVGSSELVPESSVLPAIKSRLEDVEILRQRVRSILNSNFVKMTFPVFSALYDGSEEYFGPGESKEKKQAIVDGHIIAIDLSEPMDRIVDKDEDLDYLEDYKFMNPYILAIARQKISQGGDAVLKAFEDGFKDARIGQYIDVKLKMRPSSINDENMNECYKKYRAVMGTAGRNMALNRRPLSDIFHLGMAKAGECVGCGNEIEDAIKNGAVKIPSWPLYFALNTGDVRRGFELTMAKSELYLQEAKIALDMLPENFTLKPFLEFLFLSVRHYNQHWYNELVKRAPLADFQKKMEAAVK
;
A
#
# COMPACT_ATOMS: atom_id res chain seq x y z
N MET A 1 -0.39 5.80 -13.15
CA MET A 1 0.01 5.48 -14.55
C MET A 1 0.35 4.00 -14.79
N SER A 2 0.25 3.12 -13.78
CA SER A 2 0.34 1.65 -13.90
C SER A 2 -0.70 0.93 -13.00
N GLY A 3 -1.73 1.65 -12.54
CA GLY A 3 -2.74 1.11 -11.62
C GLY A 3 -3.83 0.31 -12.33
N LYS A 4 -4.67 -0.39 -11.54
CA LYS A 4 -5.91 -1.07 -11.95
C LYS A 4 -6.85 -0.13 -12.72
N ASP A 5 -6.84 1.17 -12.41
CA ASP A 5 -7.60 2.19 -13.14
C ASP A 5 -6.69 3.13 -13.95
N GLU A 6 -6.49 2.79 -15.22
CA GLU A 6 -5.75 3.62 -16.16
C GLU A 6 -6.49 4.92 -16.51
N SER A 7 -7.81 4.98 -16.30
CA SER A 7 -8.64 6.12 -16.69
C SER A 7 -8.32 7.38 -15.89
N VAL A 8 -7.82 7.22 -14.66
CA VAL A 8 -7.34 8.32 -13.80
C VAL A 8 -6.24 9.11 -14.50
N PHE A 9 -5.41 8.46 -15.32
CA PHE A 9 -4.33 9.11 -16.07
C PHE A 9 -4.63 9.26 -17.56
N SER A 10 -5.90 9.19 -17.96
CA SER A 10 -6.34 9.59 -19.29
C SER A 10 -6.02 11.06 -19.56
N LYS A 11 -5.95 11.44 -20.84
CA LYS A 11 -5.67 12.84 -21.22
C LYS A 11 -6.71 13.80 -20.64
N GLU A 12 -7.98 13.40 -20.68
CA GLU A 12 -9.11 14.16 -20.17
C GLU A 12 -8.99 14.34 -18.65
N ALA A 13 -8.67 13.27 -17.93
CA ALA A 13 -8.47 13.31 -16.48
C ALA A 13 -7.27 14.21 -16.10
N MET A 14 -6.14 14.08 -16.80
CA MET A 14 -4.95 14.92 -16.56
C MET A 14 -5.23 16.40 -16.84
N MET A 15 -5.98 16.73 -17.90
CA MET A 15 -6.41 18.10 -18.19
C MET A 15 -7.33 18.69 -17.12
N GLY A 16 -8.03 17.84 -16.37
CA GLY A 16 -8.93 18.23 -15.28
C GLY A 16 -8.24 18.70 -14.00
N THR A 17 -6.91 18.57 -13.87
CA THR A 17 -6.19 18.89 -12.63
C THR A 17 -4.96 19.75 -12.89
N GLN A 18 -4.46 20.46 -11.88
CA GLN A 18 -3.22 21.24 -12.03
C GLN A 18 -2.02 20.30 -12.19
N ALA A 19 -1.90 19.28 -11.33
CA ALA A 19 -0.80 18.34 -11.38
C ALA A 19 -0.79 17.51 -12.67
N GLY A 20 -1.95 17.12 -13.19
CA GLY A 20 -2.05 16.42 -14.48
C GLY A 20 -1.57 17.26 -15.66
N LYS A 21 -1.85 18.58 -15.68
CA LYS A 21 -1.29 19.50 -16.66
C LYS A 21 0.24 19.58 -16.58
N GLU A 22 0.79 19.57 -15.37
CA GLU A 22 2.24 19.53 -15.17
C GLU A 22 2.86 18.21 -15.63
N ILE A 23 2.21 17.07 -15.37
CA ILE A 23 2.61 15.75 -15.89
C ILE A 23 2.65 15.77 -17.43
N MET A 24 1.59 16.25 -18.08
CA MET A 24 1.54 16.35 -19.55
C MET A 24 2.64 17.28 -20.10
N LYS A 25 2.92 18.39 -19.42
CA LYS A 25 4.03 19.29 -19.78
C LYS A 25 5.38 18.57 -19.69
N GLN A 26 5.62 17.83 -18.62
CA GLN A 26 6.86 17.03 -18.49
C GLN A 26 6.95 15.94 -19.55
N ALA A 27 5.84 15.30 -19.91
CA ALA A 27 5.79 14.32 -20.98
C ALA A 27 6.14 14.93 -22.35
N LEU A 28 5.53 16.08 -22.68
CA LEU A 28 5.78 16.80 -23.93
C LEU A 28 7.24 17.27 -24.05
N LEU A 29 7.79 17.81 -22.96
CA LEU A 29 9.18 18.28 -22.91
C LEU A 29 10.20 17.15 -22.71
N ARG A 30 9.74 15.90 -22.55
CA ARG A 30 10.56 14.73 -22.20
C ARG A 30 11.48 15.03 -21.01
N GLY A 31 10.89 15.57 -19.94
CA GLY A 31 11.58 15.93 -18.70
C GLY A 31 12.33 14.73 -18.11
N LYS A 32 13.43 14.99 -17.40
CA LYS A 32 14.28 13.93 -16.82
C LYS A 32 13.49 13.01 -15.89
N GLY A 33 12.64 13.57 -15.02
CA GLY A 33 11.77 12.80 -14.13
C GLY A 33 10.80 11.89 -14.87
N PHE A 34 10.12 12.40 -15.90
CA PHE A 34 9.23 11.59 -16.76
C PHE A 34 9.97 10.45 -17.48
N LYS A 35 11.18 10.70 -18.01
CA LYS A 35 11.99 9.65 -18.65
C LYS A 35 12.36 8.55 -17.66
N GLN A 36 12.87 8.92 -16.48
CA GLN A 36 13.20 7.96 -15.43
C GLN A 36 11.94 7.19 -14.98
N PHE A 37 10.79 7.87 -14.86
CA PHE A 37 9.53 7.23 -14.52
C PHE A 37 9.14 6.15 -15.52
N ASN A 38 9.16 6.45 -16.82
CA ASN A 38 8.82 5.45 -17.84
C ASN A 38 9.82 4.30 -17.85
N GLN A 39 11.11 4.57 -17.68
CA GLN A 39 12.12 3.52 -17.59
C GLN A 39 11.83 2.51 -16.47
N TYR A 40 11.52 2.99 -15.26
CA TYR A 40 11.18 2.10 -14.15
C TYR A 40 9.81 1.45 -14.30
N LYS A 41 8.84 2.14 -14.90
CA LYS A 41 7.53 1.57 -15.21
C LYS A 41 7.66 0.38 -16.18
N GLU A 42 8.31 0.59 -17.33
CA GLU A 42 8.48 -0.46 -18.36
C GLU A 42 9.28 -1.65 -17.82
N LYS A 43 10.34 -1.39 -17.05
CA LYS A 43 11.11 -2.45 -16.38
C LYS A 43 10.25 -3.23 -15.38
N ALA A 44 9.46 -2.54 -14.56
CA ALA A 44 8.57 -3.18 -13.60
C ALA A 44 7.52 -4.05 -14.30
N GLU A 45 6.92 -3.58 -15.40
CA GLU A 45 5.93 -4.35 -16.16
C GLU A 45 6.50 -5.67 -16.69
N LEU A 46 7.75 -5.67 -17.17
CA LEU A 46 8.46 -6.89 -17.58
C LEU A 46 8.80 -7.81 -16.39
N ASP A 47 9.31 -7.23 -15.31
CA ASP A 47 9.75 -7.98 -14.13
C ASP A 47 8.57 -8.55 -13.31
N PHE A 48 7.37 -7.95 -13.43
CA PHE A 48 6.20 -8.30 -12.62
C PHE A 48 5.68 -9.71 -12.92
N GLN A 49 5.70 -10.13 -14.18
CA GLN A 49 5.29 -11.49 -14.55
C GLN A 49 6.20 -12.54 -13.89
N SER A 50 7.52 -12.31 -13.95
CA SER A 50 8.48 -13.20 -13.29
C SER A 50 8.34 -13.15 -11.77
N PHE A 51 7.99 -12.01 -11.19
CA PHE A 51 7.68 -11.90 -9.76
C PHE A 51 6.46 -12.74 -9.36
N GLU A 52 5.36 -12.66 -10.10
CA GLU A 52 4.16 -13.48 -9.87
C GLU A 52 4.52 -14.98 -9.87
N GLU A 53 5.25 -15.45 -10.87
CA GLU A 53 5.68 -16.85 -10.97
C GLU A 53 6.53 -17.28 -9.77
N ARG A 54 7.50 -16.45 -9.36
CA ARG A 54 8.32 -16.71 -8.16
C ARG A 54 7.47 -16.77 -6.90
N PHE A 55 6.46 -15.91 -6.77
CA PHE A 55 5.60 -15.87 -5.60
C PHE A 55 4.72 -17.12 -5.50
N VAL A 56 4.07 -17.52 -6.61
CA VAL A 56 3.27 -18.75 -6.70
C VAL A 56 4.11 -19.99 -6.33
N LEU A 57 5.33 -20.09 -6.88
CA LEU A 57 6.22 -21.22 -6.59
C LEU A 57 6.67 -21.23 -5.12
N SER A 58 6.97 -20.06 -4.55
CA SER A 58 7.36 -19.94 -3.14
C SER A 58 6.23 -20.37 -2.22
N LEU A 59 4.99 -19.95 -2.50
CA LEU A 59 3.81 -20.34 -1.74
C LEU A 59 3.54 -21.84 -1.83
N ARG A 60 3.56 -22.40 -3.04
CA ARG A 60 3.37 -23.84 -3.25
C ARG A 60 4.38 -24.65 -2.45
N ASN A 61 5.66 -24.26 -2.51
CA ASN A 61 6.72 -24.96 -1.80
C ASN A 61 6.55 -24.87 -0.28
N ALA A 62 6.19 -23.69 0.24
CA ALA A 62 5.95 -23.48 1.66
C ALA A 62 4.77 -24.33 2.18
N MET A 63 3.64 -24.33 1.48
CA MET A 63 2.44 -25.11 1.86
C MET A 63 2.66 -26.62 1.77
N ASN A 64 3.39 -27.08 0.75
CA ASN A 64 3.66 -28.51 0.56
C ASN A 64 4.70 -29.05 1.54
N SER A 65 5.62 -28.20 1.99
CA SER A 65 6.65 -28.57 2.96
C SER A 65 6.16 -28.50 4.41
N ASP A 66 4.99 -27.90 4.66
CA ASP A 66 4.40 -27.83 5.99
C ASP A 66 3.71 -29.15 6.38
N ALA A 67 4.34 -29.85 7.32
CA ALA A 67 3.85 -31.09 7.91
C ALA A 67 2.73 -30.85 8.95
N SER A 68 2.57 -29.63 9.49
CA SER A 68 1.55 -29.30 10.48
C SER A 68 0.90 -27.93 10.21
N PRO A 69 0.06 -27.82 9.15
CA PRO A 69 -0.63 -26.57 8.83
C PRO A 69 -1.46 -26.00 9.99
N ALA A 70 -2.05 -26.86 10.83
CA ALA A 70 -2.80 -26.41 12.00
C ALA A 70 -1.91 -25.65 13.00
N SER A 71 -0.72 -26.18 13.31
CA SER A 71 0.22 -25.48 14.21
C SER A 71 0.71 -24.17 13.60
N THR A 72 0.88 -24.12 12.28
CA THR A 72 1.23 -22.89 11.56
C THR A 72 0.13 -21.83 11.66
N MET A 73 -1.15 -22.23 11.50
CA MET A 73 -2.28 -21.34 11.71
C MET A 73 -2.33 -20.83 13.16
N ASP A 74 -2.21 -21.71 14.15
CA ASP A 74 -2.30 -21.34 15.57
C ASP A 74 -1.23 -20.31 15.96
N LYS A 75 0.03 -20.54 15.56
CA LYS A 75 1.14 -19.61 15.80
C LYS A 75 0.89 -18.26 15.14
N PHE A 76 0.35 -18.26 13.93
CA PHE A 76 0.06 -17.03 13.22
C PHE A 76 -1.10 -16.28 13.88
N ALA A 77 -2.18 -16.96 14.27
CA ALA A 77 -3.30 -16.37 14.99
C ALA A 77 -2.86 -15.75 16.33
N GLU A 78 -1.99 -16.44 17.08
CA GLU A 78 -1.37 -15.92 18.30
C GLU A 78 -0.49 -14.70 18.00
N GLU A 79 0.37 -14.82 16.99
CA GLU A 79 1.26 -13.74 16.58
C GLU A 79 0.45 -12.49 16.24
N VAL A 80 -0.54 -12.59 15.35
CA VAL A 80 -1.35 -11.44 14.88
C VAL A 80 -2.42 -11.01 15.87
N GLY A 81 -2.77 -11.87 16.84
CA GLY A 81 -3.78 -11.61 17.86
C GLY A 81 -5.21 -11.65 17.32
N SER A 82 -5.46 -12.44 16.26
CA SER A 82 -6.78 -12.58 15.65
C SER A 82 -7.00 -13.99 15.09
N SER A 83 -7.98 -14.69 15.65
CA SER A 83 -8.44 -15.99 15.15
C SER A 83 -9.30 -15.88 13.89
N GLU A 84 -9.80 -14.70 13.54
CA GLU A 84 -10.58 -14.48 12.31
C GLU A 84 -9.69 -14.58 11.05
N LEU A 85 -8.39 -14.31 11.19
CA LEU A 85 -7.43 -14.34 10.09
C LEU A 85 -6.92 -15.75 9.74
N VAL A 86 -7.42 -16.78 10.43
CA VAL A 86 -7.09 -18.19 10.18
C VAL A 86 -8.37 -19.01 9.96
N PRO A 87 -8.33 -20.05 9.12
CA PRO A 87 -9.49 -20.90 8.90
C PRO A 87 -9.66 -21.86 10.08
N GLU A 88 -10.87 -22.39 10.26
CA GLU A 88 -11.10 -23.45 11.25
C GLU A 88 -10.32 -24.73 10.90
N SER A 89 -9.82 -25.45 11.90
CA SER A 89 -9.01 -26.66 11.66
C SER A 89 -9.75 -27.73 10.85
N SER A 90 -11.08 -27.77 10.94
CA SER A 90 -11.96 -28.71 10.24
C SER A 90 -11.92 -28.56 8.71
N VAL A 91 -11.71 -27.34 8.21
CA VAL A 91 -11.72 -27.04 6.77
C VAL A 91 -10.33 -27.06 6.12
N LEU A 92 -9.26 -27.13 6.93
CA LEU A 92 -7.88 -27.15 6.46
C LEU A 92 -7.58 -28.21 5.39
N PRO A 93 -8.01 -29.49 5.52
CA PRO A 93 -7.71 -30.50 4.51
C PRO A 93 -8.31 -30.17 3.13
N ALA A 94 -9.53 -29.61 3.12
CA ALA A 94 -10.21 -29.23 1.90
C ALA A 94 -9.56 -28.02 1.22
N ILE A 95 -9.15 -27.01 2.00
CA ILE A 95 -8.42 -25.84 1.48
C ILE A 95 -7.07 -26.27 0.91
N LYS A 96 -6.31 -27.09 1.66
CA LYS A 96 -5.00 -27.58 1.21
C LYS A 96 -5.10 -28.35 -0.10
N SER A 97 -6.04 -29.31 -0.20
CA SER A 97 -6.25 -30.09 -1.43
C SER A 97 -6.64 -29.21 -2.62
N ARG A 98 -7.42 -28.14 -2.40
CA ARG A 98 -7.78 -27.18 -3.45
C ARG A 98 -6.58 -26.34 -3.91
N LEU A 99 -5.76 -25.84 -2.97
CA LEU A 99 -4.61 -24.99 -3.27
C LEU A 99 -3.36 -25.76 -3.74
N GLU A 100 -3.39 -27.09 -3.73
CA GLU A 100 -2.39 -27.93 -4.42
C GLU A 100 -2.45 -27.78 -5.95
N ASP A 101 -3.61 -27.41 -6.50
CA ASP A 101 -3.74 -27.02 -7.90
C ASP A 101 -3.05 -25.66 -8.12
N VAL A 102 -2.00 -25.69 -8.95
CA VAL A 102 -1.17 -24.50 -9.23
C VAL A 102 -1.96 -23.40 -9.96
N GLU A 103 -2.96 -23.75 -10.77
CA GLU A 103 -3.78 -22.75 -11.45
C GLU A 103 -4.70 -22.03 -10.46
N ILE A 104 -5.27 -22.75 -9.50
CA ILE A 104 -6.08 -22.17 -8.43
C ILE A 104 -5.20 -21.27 -7.56
N LEU A 105 -4.05 -21.75 -7.11
CA LEU A 105 -3.12 -20.95 -6.33
C LEU A 105 -2.68 -19.68 -7.08
N ARG A 106 -2.35 -19.81 -8.37
CA ARG A 106 -1.99 -18.66 -9.22
C ARG A 106 -3.14 -17.67 -9.34
N GLN A 107 -4.38 -18.14 -9.46
CA GLN A 107 -5.55 -17.27 -9.47
C GLN A 107 -5.66 -16.47 -8.16
N ARG A 108 -5.45 -17.11 -7.00
CA ARG A 108 -5.44 -16.43 -5.70
C ARG A 108 -4.35 -15.37 -5.65
N VAL A 109 -3.12 -15.74 -5.98
CA VAL A 109 -1.98 -14.80 -6.02
C VAL A 109 -2.26 -13.62 -6.95
N ARG A 110 -2.78 -13.86 -8.16
CA ARG A 110 -3.15 -12.79 -9.10
C ARG A 110 -4.19 -11.84 -8.55
N SER A 111 -5.20 -12.36 -7.82
CA SER A 111 -6.24 -11.51 -7.25
C SER A 111 -5.71 -10.59 -6.15
N ILE A 112 -4.79 -11.11 -5.34
CA ILE A 112 -4.10 -10.34 -4.29
C ILE A 112 -3.21 -9.27 -4.96
N LEU A 113 -2.35 -9.68 -5.90
CA LEU A 113 -1.44 -8.80 -6.64
C LEU A 113 -2.13 -7.76 -7.55
N ASN A 114 -3.42 -7.90 -7.82
CA ASN A 114 -4.20 -6.93 -8.59
C ASN A 114 -4.60 -5.71 -7.76
N SER A 115 -3.64 -5.16 -7.01
CA SER A 115 -3.80 -3.97 -6.17
C SER A 115 -3.09 -2.76 -6.79
N ASN A 116 -3.73 -1.59 -6.70
CA ASN A 116 -3.11 -0.32 -7.07
C ASN A 116 -1.81 -0.10 -6.29
N PHE A 117 -1.81 -0.45 -5.00
CA PHE A 117 -0.64 -0.29 -4.15
C PHE A 117 0.55 -1.09 -4.69
N VAL A 118 0.37 -2.39 -4.93
CA VAL A 118 1.42 -3.28 -5.44
C VAL A 118 2.01 -2.80 -6.77
N LYS A 119 1.15 -2.54 -7.76
CA LYS A 119 1.60 -2.13 -9.10
C LYS A 119 2.29 -0.76 -9.12
N MET A 120 1.92 0.12 -8.19
CA MET A 120 2.56 1.43 -8.06
C MET A 120 3.86 1.37 -7.26
N THR A 121 3.96 0.54 -6.22
CA THR A 121 5.15 0.49 -5.37
C THR A 121 6.30 -0.32 -5.98
N PHE A 122 6.01 -1.33 -6.80
CA PHE A 122 7.04 -2.16 -7.44
C PHE A 122 8.12 -1.36 -8.19
N PRO A 123 7.78 -0.44 -9.12
CA PRO A 123 8.78 0.41 -9.78
C PRO A 123 9.48 1.36 -8.81
N VAL A 124 8.78 1.86 -7.78
CA VAL A 124 9.33 2.80 -6.80
C VAL A 124 10.41 2.12 -5.94
N PHE A 125 10.15 0.92 -5.45
CA PHE A 125 11.13 0.16 -4.67
C PHE A 125 12.35 -0.20 -5.47
N SER A 126 12.14 -0.61 -6.73
CA SER A 126 13.25 -0.85 -7.65
C SER A 126 14.12 0.40 -7.86
N ALA A 127 13.50 1.57 -8.00
CA ALA A 127 14.20 2.84 -8.16
C ALA A 127 14.91 3.30 -6.88
N LEU A 128 14.27 3.21 -5.71
CA LEU A 128 14.89 3.57 -4.44
C LEU A 128 16.12 2.69 -4.16
N TYR A 129 16.02 1.39 -4.43
CA TYR A 129 17.14 0.46 -4.27
C TYR A 129 18.28 0.82 -5.23
N ASP A 130 17.98 1.00 -6.53
CA ASP A 130 19.00 1.36 -7.53
C ASP A 130 19.68 2.70 -7.20
N GLY A 131 18.92 3.70 -6.73
CA GLY A 131 19.47 4.99 -6.30
C GLY A 131 20.30 4.88 -5.03
N SER A 132 19.95 3.99 -4.11
CA SER A 132 20.76 3.72 -2.92
C SER A 132 22.09 3.07 -3.30
N GLU A 133 22.08 2.07 -4.17
CA GLU A 133 23.29 1.41 -4.65
C GLU A 133 24.20 2.35 -5.43
N GLU A 134 23.62 3.20 -6.29
CA GLU A 134 24.41 4.22 -6.99
C GLU A 134 25.09 5.18 -6.01
N TYR A 135 24.41 5.58 -4.94
CA TYR A 135 24.92 6.53 -3.96
C TYR A 135 26.02 5.94 -3.05
N PHE A 136 25.80 4.75 -2.49
CA PHE A 136 26.78 4.12 -1.58
C PHE A 136 27.93 3.42 -2.33
N GLY A 137 27.85 3.33 -3.65
CA GLY A 137 28.73 2.55 -4.51
C GLY A 137 28.17 1.14 -4.73
N PRO A 138 28.47 0.51 -5.89
CA PRO A 138 27.87 -0.76 -6.28
C PRO A 138 28.14 -1.83 -5.22
N GLY A 139 27.10 -2.14 -4.46
CA GLY A 139 27.04 -3.17 -3.45
C GLY A 139 26.05 -4.25 -3.84
N GLU A 140 26.52 -5.48 -3.74
CA GLU A 140 25.67 -6.68 -3.67
C GLU A 140 24.94 -7.10 -4.97
N SER A 141 24.46 -8.34 -4.94
CA SER A 141 24.06 -9.07 -6.13
C SER A 141 22.63 -8.74 -6.57
N LYS A 142 22.31 -8.95 -7.86
CA LYS A 142 20.95 -8.75 -8.41
C LYS A 142 19.91 -9.56 -7.66
N GLU A 143 20.30 -10.73 -7.16
CA GLU A 143 19.47 -11.65 -6.39
C GLU A 143 19.03 -11.00 -5.07
N LYS A 144 19.92 -10.27 -4.39
CA LYS A 144 19.59 -9.60 -3.14
C LYS A 144 18.60 -8.46 -3.36
N LYS A 145 18.82 -7.62 -4.38
CA LYS A 145 17.82 -6.61 -4.78
C LYS A 145 16.45 -7.24 -5.01
N GLN A 146 16.41 -8.29 -5.82
CA GLN A 146 15.18 -9.00 -6.15
C GLN A 146 14.50 -9.52 -4.88
N ALA A 147 15.25 -10.13 -3.97
CA ALA A 147 14.70 -10.63 -2.71
C ALA A 147 14.11 -9.49 -1.86
N ILE A 148 14.81 -8.38 -1.68
CA ILE A 148 14.32 -7.24 -0.88
C ILE A 148 13.06 -6.62 -1.48
N VAL A 149 13.06 -6.36 -2.80
CA VAL A 149 11.90 -5.79 -3.49
C VAL A 149 10.73 -6.77 -3.45
N ASP A 150 10.92 -8.03 -3.88
CA ASP A 150 9.88 -9.06 -3.84
C ASP A 150 9.30 -9.21 -2.42
N GLY A 151 10.18 -9.28 -1.41
CA GLY A 151 9.78 -9.50 -0.02
C GLY A 151 8.91 -8.38 0.54
N HIS A 152 9.25 -7.12 0.26
CA HIS A 152 8.42 -5.99 0.66
C HIS A 152 7.13 -5.87 -0.15
N ILE A 153 7.14 -6.24 -1.43
CA ILE A 153 5.91 -6.28 -2.23
C ILE A 153 4.96 -7.35 -1.68
N ILE A 154 5.45 -8.56 -1.40
CA ILE A 154 4.66 -9.63 -0.77
C ILE A 154 4.13 -9.20 0.61
N ALA A 155 4.91 -8.48 1.41
CA ALA A 155 4.46 -7.96 2.70
C ALA A 155 3.36 -6.89 2.58
N ILE A 156 3.45 -6.01 1.59
CA ILE A 156 2.36 -5.05 1.29
C ILE A 156 1.13 -5.82 0.82
N ASP A 157 1.33 -6.79 -0.06
CA ASP A 157 0.28 -7.62 -0.62
C ASP A 157 -0.46 -8.42 0.47
N LEU A 158 0.20 -8.84 1.55
CA LEU A 158 -0.42 -9.47 2.73
C LEU A 158 -1.49 -8.59 3.39
N SER A 159 -1.40 -7.26 3.30
CA SER A 159 -2.41 -6.38 3.87
C SER A 159 -3.76 -6.48 3.16
N GLU A 160 -3.76 -6.75 1.86
CA GLU A 160 -4.97 -6.87 1.03
C GLU A 160 -5.88 -8.06 1.42
N PRO A 161 -5.42 -9.33 1.50
CA PRO A 161 -6.25 -10.45 1.89
C PRO A 161 -6.70 -10.32 3.34
N MET A 162 -5.87 -9.75 4.22
CA MET A 162 -6.28 -9.43 5.59
C MET A 162 -7.43 -8.41 5.62
N ASP A 163 -7.34 -7.34 4.83
CA ASP A 163 -8.41 -6.33 4.73
C ASP A 163 -9.70 -6.96 4.18
N ARG A 164 -9.61 -7.74 3.09
CA ARG A 164 -10.77 -8.47 2.50
C ARG A 164 -11.43 -9.44 3.47
N ILE A 165 -10.66 -10.14 4.32
CA ILE A 165 -11.20 -11.03 5.36
C ILE A 165 -12.00 -10.24 6.40
N VAL A 166 -11.47 -9.10 6.85
CA VAL A 166 -12.08 -8.27 7.90
C VAL A 166 -13.28 -7.50 7.36
N ASP A 167 -13.16 -6.92 6.17
CA ASP A 167 -14.15 -6.00 5.59
C ASP A 167 -15.21 -6.74 4.76
N LYS A 168 -14.92 -7.95 4.27
CA LYS A 168 -15.85 -8.80 3.49
C LYS A 168 -16.46 -8.05 2.31
N ASP A 169 -15.60 -7.38 1.54
CA ASP A 169 -15.98 -6.48 0.44
C ASP A 169 -15.68 -7.06 -0.95
N GLU A 170 -14.54 -7.75 -1.11
CA GLU A 170 -14.12 -8.41 -2.36
C GLU A 170 -13.78 -9.90 -2.13
N ASP A 171 -13.86 -10.71 -3.20
CA ASP A 171 -13.41 -12.11 -3.22
C ASP A 171 -13.97 -12.98 -2.08
N LEU A 172 -15.27 -12.84 -1.78
CA LEU A 172 -15.94 -13.54 -0.68
C LEU A 172 -15.78 -15.06 -0.73
N ASP A 173 -15.71 -15.64 -1.93
CA ASP A 173 -15.52 -17.08 -2.14
C ASP A 173 -14.08 -17.55 -1.86
N TYR A 174 -13.13 -16.62 -1.71
CA TYR A 174 -11.70 -16.91 -1.55
C TYR A 174 -11.20 -16.65 -0.13
N LEU A 175 -12.04 -16.15 0.79
CA LEU A 175 -11.61 -15.73 2.13
C LEU A 175 -10.92 -16.87 2.91
N GLU A 176 -11.43 -18.09 2.83
CA GLU A 176 -10.80 -19.24 3.50
C GLU A 176 -9.44 -19.62 2.88
N ASP A 177 -9.29 -19.46 1.56
CA ASP A 177 -7.99 -19.64 0.90
C ASP A 177 -7.00 -18.58 1.38
N TYR A 178 -7.43 -17.32 1.50
CA TYR A 178 -6.62 -16.23 2.00
C TYR A 178 -6.19 -16.42 3.45
N LYS A 179 -7.11 -16.79 4.34
CA LYS A 179 -6.80 -17.12 5.73
C LYS A 179 -5.73 -18.21 5.83
N PHE A 180 -5.82 -19.24 4.99
CA PHE A 180 -4.83 -20.31 4.93
C PHE A 180 -3.48 -19.84 4.39
N MET A 181 -3.47 -18.96 3.38
CA MET A 181 -2.23 -18.48 2.74
C MET A 181 -1.46 -17.47 3.58
N ASN A 182 -2.14 -16.64 4.38
CA ASN A 182 -1.56 -15.55 5.18
C ASN A 182 -0.26 -15.90 5.95
N PRO A 183 -0.21 -16.96 6.77
CA PRO A 183 1.03 -17.31 7.48
C PRO A 183 2.20 -17.61 6.54
N TYR A 184 1.95 -18.29 5.43
CA TYR A 184 2.99 -18.62 4.45
C TYR A 184 3.45 -17.37 3.69
N ILE A 185 2.53 -16.47 3.32
CA ILE A 185 2.85 -15.18 2.70
C ILE A 185 3.79 -14.38 3.62
N LEU A 186 3.47 -14.27 4.91
CA LEU A 186 4.30 -13.55 5.89
C LEU A 186 5.68 -14.21 6.04
N ALA A 187 5.73 -15.54 6.11
CA ALA A 187 7.00 -16.28 6.21
C ALA A 187 7.90 -16.07 4.97
N ILE A 188 7.31 -16.07 3.76
CA ILE A 188 8.04 -15.81 2.51
C ILE A 188 8.57 -14.37 2.47
N ALA A 189 7.76 -13.38 2.89
CA ALA A 189 8.21 -12.00 2.98
C ALA A 189 9.42 -11.88 3.92
N ARG A 190 9.34 -12.45 5.12
CA ARG A 190 10.45 -12.49 6.10
C ARG A 190 11.72 -13.12 5.53
N GLN A 191 11.59 -14.28 4.91
CA GLN A 191 12.72 -15.01 4.32
C GLN A 191 13.41 -14.19 3.22
N LYS A 192 12.64 -13.47 2.40
CA LYS A 192 13.17 -12.63 1.33
C LYS A 192 13.83 -11.36 1.89
N ILE A 193 13.15 -10.68 2.82
CA ILE A 193 13.64 -9.45 3.46
C ILE A 193 14.92 -9.71 4.28
N SER A 194 15.03 -10.88 4.92
CA SER A 194 16.22 -11.23 5.74
C SER A 194 17.50 -11.36 4.93
N GLN A 195 17.44 -11.53 3.61
CA GLN A 195 18.61 -11.48 2.73
C GLN A 195 19.31 -10.11 2.78
N GLY A 196 18.59 -9.07 3.24
CA GLY A 196 19.07 -7.73 3.54
C GLY A 196 20.04 -7.63 4.71
N GLY A 197 20.02 -8.64 5.59
CA GLY A 197 20.69 -8.65 6.88
C GLY A 197 19.74 -8.32 8.04
N ASP A 198 20.20 -8.59 9.26
CA ASP A 198 19.39 -8.51 10.49
C ASP A 198 18.78 -7.12 10.72
N ALA A 199 19.51 -6.06 10.36
CA ALA A 199 19.02 -4.68 10.49
C ALA A 199 17.82 -4.38 9.57
N VAL A 200 17.76 -5.01 8.40
CA VAL A 200 16.67 -4.87 7.42
C VAL A 200 15.46 -5.67 7.89
N LEU A 201 15.68 -6.91 8.35
CA LEU A 201 14.62 -7.75 8.93
C LEU A 201 14.02 -7.10 10.18
N LYS A 202 14.86 -6.60 11.10
CA LYS A 202 14.40 -5.92 12.31
C LYS A 202 13.54 -4.69 11.98
N ALA A 203 13.95 -3.88 11.01
CA ALA A 203 13.14 -2.75 10.57
C ALA A 203 11.77 -3.22 10.07
N PHE A 204 11.72 -4.28 9.26
CA PHE A 204 10.46 -4.90 8.82
C PHE A 204 9.58 -5.36 9.99
N GLU A 205 10.13 -6.10 10.96
CA GLU A 205 9.36 -6.58 12.13
C GLU A 205 8.82 -5.44 12.99
N ASP A 206 9.61 -4.38 13.19
CA ASP A 206 9.17 -3.20 13.94
C ASP A 206 8.02 -2.49 13.19
N GLY A 207 8.13 -2.34 11.86
CA GLY A 207 7.07 -1.79 11.01
C GLY A 207 5.82 -2.66 10.97
N PHE A 208 5.96 -3.99 10.92
CA PHE A 208 4.82 -4.93 10.92
C PHE A 208 4.03 -4.84 12.24
N LYS A 209 4.72 -4.75 13.39
CA LYS A 209 4.08 -4.52 14.69
C LYS A 209 3.33 -3.19 14.73
N ASP A 210 3.94 -2.12 14.23
CA ASP A 210 3.31 -0.79 14.17
C ASP A 210 2.06 -0.79 13.26
N ALA A 211 2.11 -1.46 12.11
CA ALA A 211 0.96 -1.57 11.21
C ALA A 211 -0.22 -2.29 11.87
N ARG A 212 0.05 -3.33 12.66
CA ARG A 212 -0.98 -4.05 13.43
C ARG A 212 -1.64 -3.19 14.50
N ILE A 213 -0.89 -2.31 15.16
CA ILE A 213 -1.46 -1.33 16.09
C ILE A 213 -2.44 -0.43 15.33
N GLY A 214 -2.05 0.08 14.16
CA GLY A 214 -2.93 0.88 13.29
C GLY A 214 -4.21 0.13 12.90
N GLN A 215 -4.11 -1.15 12.51
CA GLN A 215 -5.27 -1.98 12.17
C GLN A 215 -6.20 -2.22 13.36
N TYR A 216 -5.64 -2.41 14.56
CA TYR A 216 -6.45 -2.57 15.76
C TYR A 216 -7.25 -1.30 16.10
N ILE A 217 -6.65 -0.12 15.90
CA ILE A 217 -7.36 1.16 16.04
C ILE A 217 -8.43 1.32 14.95
N ASP A 218 -8.16 0.93 13.71
CA ASP A 218 -9.12 0.92 12.59
C ASP A 218 -10.40 0.16 12.96
N VAL A 219 -10.26 -1.08 13.42
CA VAL A 219 -11.38 -1.93 13.86
C VAL A 219 -12.15 -1.30 15.04
N LYS A 220 -11.45 -0.71 16.01
CA LYS A 220 -12.10 0.00 17.12
C LYS A 220 -12.95 1.18 16.65
N LEU A 221 -12.45 1.95 15.69
CA LEU A 221 -13.18 3.08 15.13
C LEU A 221 -14.37 2.65 14.27
N LYS A 222 -14.26 1.53 13.54
CA LYS A 222 -15.41 0.90 12.86
C LYS A 222 -16.54 0.54 13.84
N MET A 223 -16.20 0.02 15.02
CA MET A 223 -17.19 -0.32 16.06
C MET A 223 -17.83 0.90 16.74
N ARG A 224 -17.10 2.02 16.86
CA ARG A 224 -17.60 3.25 17.47
C ARG A 224 -17.18 4.49 16.66
N PRO A 225 -17.83 4.75 15.51
CA PRO A 225 -17.41 5.80 14.59
C PRO A 225 -17.42 7.20 15.20
N SER A 226 -18.34 7.45 16.14
CA SER A 226 -18.43 8.72 16.88
C SER A 226 -17.25 9.01 17.82
N SER A 227 -16.37 8.04 18.07
CA SER A 227 -15.19 8.23 18.94
C SER A 227 -13.94 8.74 18.20
N ILE A 228 -14.04 8.96 16.88
CA ILE A 228 -12.95 9.44 16.03
C ILE A 228 -12.41 10.81 16.50
N ASN A 229 -11.08 10.94 16.56
CA ASN A 229 -10.37 12.16 16.92
C ASN A 229 -9.02 12.23 16.17
N ASP A 230 -8.29 13.33 16.28
CA ASP A 230 -7.03 13.48 15.54
C ASP A 230 -5.98 12.42 15.94
N GLU A 231 -5.88 12.09 17.22
CA GLU A 231 -4.92 11.13 17.75
C GLU A 231 -5.16 9.73 17.18
N ASN A 232 -6.40 9.23 17.26
CA ASN A 232 -6.74 7.91 16.75
C ASN A 232 -6.73 7.84 15.21
N MET A 233 -6.99 8.96 14.52
CA MET A 233 -6.82 9.03 13.07
C MET A 233 -5.35 8.96 12.66
N ASN A 234 -4.47 9.66 13.36
CA ASN A 234 -3.03 9.56 13.12
C ASN A 234 -2.51 8.14 13.40
N GLU A 235 -2.99 7.47 14.45
CA GLU A 235 -2.64 6.07 14.73
C GLU A 235 -3.24 5.09 13.72
N CYS A 236 -4.47 5.32 13.23
CA CYS A 236 -5.06 4.52 12.16
C CYS A 236 -4.24 4.64 10.86
N TYR A 237 -3.82 5.86 10.51
CA TYR A 237 -2.95 6.13 9.35
C TYR A 237 -1.53 5.62 9.51
N LYS A 238 -1.11 5.28 10.75
CA LYS A 238 0.19 4.68 11.03
C LYS A 238 0.40 3.39 10.24
N LYS A 239 -0.66 2.67 9.81
CA LYS A 239 -0.52 1.50 8.92
C LYS A 239 0.18 1.82 7.61
N TYR A 240 -0.22 2.90 6.92
CA TYR A 240 0.41 3.34 5.67
C TYR A 240 1.86 3.77 5.91
N ARG A 241 2.09 4.56 6.97
CA ARG A 241 3.41 5.01 7.38
C ARG A 241 4.35 3.83 7.68
N ALA A 242 3.89 2.87 8.47
CA ALA A 242 4.69 1.76 8.95
C ALA A 242 5.06 0.83 7.79
N VAL A 243 4.10 0.49 6.93
CA VAL A 243 4.34 -0.38 5.77
C VAL A 243 5.23 0.31 4.74
N MET A 244 4.84 1.51 4.26
CA MET A 244 5.56 2.20 3.19
C MET A 244 6.89 2.79 3.65
N GLY A 245 6.93 3.40 4.83
CA GLY A 245 8.14 3.97 5.39
C GLY A 245 9.21 2.91 5.67
N THR A 246 8.82 1.77 6.24
CA THR A 246 9.75 0.66 6.50
C THR A 246 10.25 0.03 5.21
N ALA A 247 9.38 -0.16 4.21
CA ALA A 247 9.82 -0.64 2.91
C ALA A 247 10.81 0.34 2.26
N GLY A 248 10.51 1.65 2.28
CA GLY A 248 11.42 2.70 1.82
C GLY A 248 12.79 2.65 2.52
N ARG A 249 12.79 2.55 3.86
CA ARG A 249 14.01 2.38 4.66
C ARG A 249 14.86 1.20 4.20
N ASN A 250 14.20 0.07 3.93
CA ASN A 250 14.85 -1.18 3.57
C ASN A 250 15.34 -1.19 2.12
N MET A 251 14.83 -0.33 1.24
CA MET A 251 15.43 -0.11 -0.08
C MET A 251 16.83 0.52 0.02
N ALA A 252 17.17 1.15 1.14
CA ALA A 252 18.54 1.58 1.43
C ALA A 252 19.32 0.56 2.28
N LEU A 253 18.82 -0.67 2.44
CA LEU A 253 19.34 -1.70 3.36
C LEU A 253 19.49 -1.17 4.80
N ASN A 254 18.59 -0.28 5.21
CA ASN A 254 18.65 0.42 6.49
C ASN A 254 19.95 1.25 6.70
N ARG A 255 20.66 1.61 5.63
CA ARG A 255 21.88 2.44 5.67
C ARG A 255 21.58 3.94 5.64
N ARG A 256 22.12 4.66 6.62
CA ARG A 256 22.03 6.12 6.70
C ARG A 256 22.95 6.80 5.67
N PRO A 257 22.57 7.97 5.14
CA PRO A 257 21.37 8.74 5.49
C PRO A 257 20.11 8.35 4.72
N LEU A 258 20.25 7.62 3.61
CA LEU A 258 19.13 7.34 2.70
C LEU A 258 18.00 6.55 3.36
N SER A 259 18.30 5.67 4.30
CA SER A 259 17.28 4.88 5.01
C SER A 259 16.26 5.73 5.77
N ASP A 260 16.71 6.81 6.42
CA ASP A 260 15.83 7.73 7.15
C ASP A 260 15.08 8.67 6.19
N ILE A 261 15.75 9.11 5.13
CA ILE A 261 15.17 9.96 4.09
C ILE A 261 14.04 9.20 3.35
N PHE A 262 14.32 7.98 2.90
CA PHE A 262 13.36 7.14 2.20
C PHE A 262 12.19 6.76 3.11
N HIS A 263 12.46 6.51 4.40
CA HIS A 263 11.39 6.27 5.37
C HIS A 263 10.42 7.45 5.44
N LEU A 264 10.93 8.68 5.64
CA LEU A 264 10.10 9.88 5.72
C LEU A 264 9.29 10.10 4.43
N GLY A 265 9.97 10.07 3.28
CA GLY A 265 9.34 10.31 1.99
C GLY A 265 8.24 9.30 1.68
N MET A 266 8.53 7.99 1.84
CA MET A 266 7.55 6.94 1.54
C MET A 266 6.41 6.88 2.54
N ALA A 267 6.69 7.10 3.83
CA ALA A 267 5.63 7.18 4.85
C ALA A 267 4.62 8.27 4.52
N LYS A 268 5.11 9.49 4.25
CA LYS A 268 4.27 10.67 4.03
C LYS A 268 3.57 10.66 2.67
N ALA A 269 4.24 10.15 1.64
CA ALA A 269 3.58 9.88 0.36
C ALA A 269 2.47 8.82 0.50
N GLY A 270 2.69 7.77 1.29
CA GLY A 270 1.68 6.75 1.59
C GLY A 270 0.45 7.33 2.31
N GLU A 271 0.65 8.13 3.35
CA GLU A 271 -0.43 8.85 4.05
C GLU A 271 -1.20 9.80 3.11
N CYS A 272 -0.48 10.48 2.20
CA CYS A 272 -1.08 11.35 1.19
C CYS A 272 -1.99 10.58 0.21
N VAL A 273 -1.53 9.43 -0.30
CA VAL A 273 -2.32 8.56 -1.20
C VAL A 273 -3.57 8.03 -0.48
N GLY A 274 -3.45 7.68 0.81
CA GLY A 274 -4.58 7.24 1.64
C GLY A 274 -5.76 8.22 1.62
N CYS A 275 -5.49 9.53 1.61
CA CYS A 275 -6.53 10.55 1.51
C CYS A 275 -7.31 10.49 0.18
N GLY A 276 -6.61 10.25 -0.94
CA GLY A 276 -7.24 10.08 -2.25
C GLY A 276 -8.06 8.79 -2.33
N ASN A 277 -7.52 7.69 -1.78
CA ASN A 277 -8.22 6.41 -1.72
C ASN A 277 -9.52 6.51 -0.94
N GLU A 278 -9.55 7.24 0.19
CA GLU A 278 -10.79 7.44 0.97
C GLU A 278 -11.87 8.19 0.18
N ILE A 279 -11.47 9.11 -0.70
CA ILE A 279 -12.40 9.82 -1.59
C ILE A 279 -12.90 8.89 -2.70
N GLU A 280 -12.01 8.12 -3.32
CA GLU A 280 -12.36 7.10 -4.31
C GLU A 280 -13.37 6.09 -3.73
N ASP A 281 -13.07 5.52 -2.56
CA ASP A 281 -13.91 4.57 -1.85
C ASP A 281 -15.27 5.18 -1.52
N ALA A 282 -15.30 6.44 -1.09
CA ALA A 282 -16.56 7.10 -0.76
C ALA A 282 -17.48 7.24 -1.98
N ILE A 283 -16.92 7.54 -3.15
CA ILE A 283 -17.68 7.59 -4.41
C ILE A 283 -18.18 6.20 -4.78
N LYS A 284 -17.31 5.19 -4.75
CA LYS A 284 -17.64 3.80 -5.15
C LYS A 284 -18.71 3.17 -4.25
N ASN A 285 -18.57 3.36 -2.94
CA ASN A 285 -19.46 2.75 -1.94
C ASN A 285 -20.69 3.62 -1.66
N GLY A 286 -20.71 4.85 -2.17
CA GLY A 286 -21.81 5.79 -1.96
C GLY A 286 -22.01 6.19 -0.50
N ALA A 287 -20.93 6.22 0.31
CA ALA A 287 -20.95 6.60 1.71
C ALA A 287 -19.55 7.05 2.17
N VAL A 288 -19.46 7.91 3.20
CA VAL A 288 -18.17 8.26 3.80
C VAL A 288 -17.52 7.03 4.44
N LYS A 289 -16.25 6.75 4.12
CA LYS A 289 -15.50 5.61 4.67
C LYS A 289 -15.33 5.74 6.19
N ILE A 290 -15.31 4.61 6.90
CA ILE A 290 -15.16 4.54 8.36
C ILE A 290 -14.03 3.56 8.72
N PRO A 291 -13.03 3.98 9.52
CA PRO A 291 -12.67 5.37 9.81
C PRO A 291 -12.08 6.08 8.58
N SER A 292 -12.12 7.41 8.57
CA SER A 292 -11.48 8.21 7.51
C SER A 292 -11.28 9.66 7.91
N TRP A 293 -10.34 10.38 7.25
CA TRP A 293 -10.19 11.82 7.46
C TRP A 293 -11.46 12.60 7.07
N PRO A 294 -12.16 12.28 5.96
CA PRO A 294 -13.43 12.91 5.64
C PRO A 294 -14.46 12.77 6.76
N LEU A 295 -14.57 11.59 7.40
CA LEU A 295 -15.47 11.38 8.53
C LEU A 295 -15.07 12.24 9.72
N TYR A 296 -13.80 12.21 10.12
CA TYR A 296 -13.29 13.02 11.23
C TYR A 296 -13.63 14.50 11.04
N PHE A 297 -13.30 15.06 9.89
CA PHE A 297 -13.57 16.48 9.63
C PHE A 297 -15.07 16.77 9.55
N ALA A 298 -15.85 15.92 8.88
CA ALA A 298 -17.29 16.10 8.76
C ALA A 298 -18.00 16.10 10.11
N LEU A 299 -17.59 15.25 11.07
CA LEU A 299 -18.16 15.24 12.41
C LEU A 299 -17.80 16.49 13.21
N ASN A 300 -16.61 17.05 13.01
CA ASN A 300 -16.18 18.27 13.69
C ASN A 300 -16.78 19.54 13.08
N THR A 301 -17.13 19.53 11.79
CA THR A 301 -17.74 20.69 11.12
C THR A 301 -19.26 20.59 10.95
N GLY A 302 -19.84 19.41 11.14
CA GLY A 302 -21.24 19.13 10.83
C GLY A 302 -21.57 19.12 9.32
N ASP A 303 -20.56 19.00 8.45
CA ASP A 303 -20.72 19.13 6.99
C ASP A 303 -19.78 18.17 6.25
N VAL A 304 -20.36 17.17 5.58
CA VAL A 304 -19.62 16.19 4.77
C VAL A 304 -18.83 16.82 3.62
N ARG A 305 -19.35 17.86 2.95
CA ARG A 305 -18.61 18.55 1.89
C ARG A 305 -17.35 19.16 2.47
N ARG A 306 -17.49 19.87 3.59
CA ARG A 306 -16.35 20.47 4.29
C ARG A 306 -15.37 19.42 4.78
N GLY A 307 -15.86 18.24 5.17
CA GLY A 307 -15.05 17.08 5.49
C GLY A 307 -14.05 16.71 4.39
N PHE A 308 -14.55 16.52 3.16
CA PHE A 308 -13.70 16.20 2.00
C PHE A 308 -12.74 17.34 1.61
N GLU A 309 -13.17 18.60 1.69
CA GLU A 309 -12.29 19.77 1.45
C GLU A 309 -11.10 19.79 2.41
N LEU A 310 -11.33 19.54 3.70
CA LEU A 310 -10.28 19.50 4.71
C LEU A 310 -9.38 18.28 4.55
N THR A 311 -9.90 17.13 4.11
CA THR A 311 -9.08 15.98 3.72
C THR A 311 -8.13 16.30 2.58
N MET A 312 -8.55 17.07 1.58
CA MET A 312 -7.64 17.53 0.52
C MET A 312 -6.53 18.42 1.07
N ALA A 313 -6.84 19.33 2.01
CA ALA A 313 -5.83 20.13 2.68
C ALA A 313 -4.84 19.26 3.49
N LYS A 314 -5.34 18.27 4.24
CA LYS A 314 -4.51 17.29 4.97
C LYS A 314 -3.60 16.50 4.02
N SER A 315 -4.11 16.10 2.85
CA SER A 315 -3.32 15.39 1.84
C SER A 315 -2.15 16.23 1.31
N GLU A 316 -2.33 17.54 1.11
CA GLU A 316 -1.26 18.42 0.67
C GLU A 316 -0.22 18.66 1.78
N LEU A 317 -0.64 18.71 3.05
CA LEU A 317 0.30 18.74 4.18
C LEU A 317 1.20 17.50 4.22
N TYR A 318 0.63 16.30 4.06
CA TYR A 318 1.43 15.08 3.96
C TYR A 318 2.41 15.13 2.78
N LEU A 319 1.97 15.62 1.62
CA LEU A 319 2.85 15.74 0.46
C LEU A 319 3.96 16.79 0.67
N GLN A 320 3.69 17.87 1.40
CA GLN A 320 4.71 18.86 1.79
C GLN A 320 5.74 18.26 2.73
N GLU A 321 5.32 17.48 3.72
CA GLU A 321 6.25 16.73 4.59
C GLU A 321 7.09 15.72 3.78
N ALA A 322 6.48 15.04 2.80
CA ALA A 322 7.22 14.13 1.92
C ALA A 322 8.29 14.87 1.07
N LYS A 323 8.04 16.13 0.67
CA LYS A 323 9.02 16.96 -0.06
C LYS A 323 10.23 17.32 0.78
N ILE A 324 10.08 17.46 2.10
CA ILE A 324 11.24 17.69 2.99
C ILE A 324 12.25 16.55 2.80
N ALA A 325 11.79 15.30 2.63
CA ALA A 325 12.69 14.18 2.35
C ALA A 325 13.45 14.35 1.02
N LEU A 326 12.84 14.93 -0.02
CA LEU A 326 13.53 15.22 -1.28
C LEU A 326 14.61 16.29 -1.13
N ASP A 327 14.39 17.26 -0.25
CA ASP A 327 15.35 18.33 0.05
C ASP A 327 16.50 17.83 0.93
N MET A 328 16.28 16.76 1.69
CA MET A 328 17.32 16.06 2.46
C MET A 328 18.18 15.11 1.60
N LEU A 329 17.79 14.81 0.35
CA LEU A 329 18.59 13.94 -0.51
C LEU A 329 19.96 14.55 -0.80
N PRO A 330 21.04 13.75 -0.79
CA PRO A 330 22.37 14.19 -1.19
C PRO A 330 22.37 14.80 -2.59
N GLU A 331 23.19 15.83 -2.83
CA GLU A 331 23.23 16.53 -4.13
C GLU A 331 23.55 15.61 -5.31
N ASN A 332 24.33 14.55 -5.09
CA ASN A 332 24.69 13.55 -6.09
C ASN A 332 23.64 12.44 -6.28
N PHE A 333 22.50 12.48 -5.59
CA PHE A 333 21.44 11.48 -5.75
C PHE A 333 20.69 11.66 -7.08
N THR A 334 20.94 10.77 -8.04
CA THR A 334 20.57 10.94 -9.45
C THR A 334 19.09 10.74 -9.77
N LEU A 335 18.36 10.05 -8.88
CA LEU A 335 16.94 9.72 -9.02
C LEU A 335 16.00 10.73 -8.32
N LYS A 336 16.52 11.86 -7.80
CA LYS A 336 15.66 12.94 -7.28
C LYS A 336 14.58 13.38 -8.28
N PRO A 337 14.86 13.59 -9.59
CA PRO A 337 13.83 13.98 -10.56
C PRO A 337 12.72 12.94 -10.75
N PHE A 338 13.03 11.65 -10.63
CA PHE A 338 12.03 10.57 -10.64
C PHE A 338 11.07 10.70 -9.46
N LEU A 339 11.59 10.93 -8.26
CA LEU A 339 10.78 11.07 -7.05
C LEU A 339 9.91 12.35 -7.08
N GLU A 340 10.44 13.46 -7.58
CA GLU A 340 9.67 14.69 -7.83
C GLU A 340 8.50 14.45 -8.78
N PHE A 341 8.73 13.67 -9.84
CA PHE A 341 7.68 13.30 -10.79
C PHE A 341 6.62 12.37 -10.16
N LEU A 342 7.00 11.45 -9.28
CA LEU A 342 6.04 10.62 -8.54
C LEU A 342 5.10 11.46 -7.66
N PHE A 343 5.62 12.51 -7.01
CA PHE A 343 4.78 13.38 -6.18
C PHE A 343 3.74 14.16 -7.00
N LEU A 344 4.05 14.49 -8.26
CA LEU A 344 3.04 15.02 -9.18
C LEU A 344 1.94 13.99 -9.46
N SER A 345 2.31 12.72 -9.62
CA SER A 345 1.35 11.63 -9.85
C SER A 345 0.43 11.42 -8.65
N VAL A 346 0.96 11.46 -7.43
CA VAL A 346 0.19 11.39 -6.18
C VAL A 346 -0.78 12.58 -6.06
N ARG A 347 -0.28 13.81 -6.27
CA ARG A 347 -1.12 15.00 -6.23
C ARG A 347 -2.24 14.94 -7.27
N HIS A 348 -1.93 14.49 -8.48
CA HIS A 348 -2.91 14.33 -9.55
C HIS A 348 -4.01 13.34 -9.16
N TYR A 349 -3.64 12.18 -8.63
CA TYR A 349 -4.58 11.16 -8.18
C TYR A 349 -5.59 11.72 -7.15
N ASN A 350 -5.10 12.42 -6.11
CA ASN A 350 -5.98 13.03 -5.11
C ASN A 350 -6.88 14.13 -5.72
N GLN A 351 -6.32 15.00 -6.56
CA GLN A 351 -7.09 16.06 -7.24
C GLN A 351 -8.15 15.48 -8.18
N HIS A 352 -7.85 14.38 -8.86
CA HIS A 352 -8.77 13.70 -9.77
C HIS A 352 -9.99 13.20 -9.01
N TRP A 353 -9.80 12.39 -7.96
CA TRP A 353 -10.91 11.85 -7.19
C TRP A 353 -11.73 12.91 -6.49
N TYR A 354 -11.09 13.96 -5.98
CA TYR A 354 -11.84 15.09 -5.43
C TYR A 354 -12.70 15.80 -6.48
N ASN A 355 -12.18 16.01 -7.69
CA ASN A 355 -12.97 16.59 -8.77
C ASN A 355 -14.13 15.69 -9.19
N GLU A 356 -13.96 14.37 -9.18
CA GLU A 356 -15.05 13.42 -9.45
C GLU A 356 -16.09 13.40 -8.31
N LEU A 357 -15.66 13.51 -7.06
CA LEU A 357 -16.55 13.68 -5.91
C LEU A 357 -17.42 14.93 -6.07
N VAL A 358 -16.82 16.08 -6.39
CA VAL A 358 -17.54 17.35 -6.57
C VAL A 358 -18.58 17.26 -7.71
N LYS A 359 -18.29 16.50 -8.77
CA LYS A 359 -19.18 16.35 -9.92
C LYS A 359 -20.34 15.37 -9.67
N ARG A 360 -20.10 14.28 -8.94
CA ARG A 360 -20.98 13.10 -8.96
C ARG A 360 -21.50 12.68 -7.59
N ALA A 361 -20.88 13.08 -6.49
CA ALA A 361 -21.20 12.52 -5.19
C ALA A 361 -22.57 13.02 -4.67
N PRO A 362 -23.46 12.13 -4.21
CA PRO A 362 -24.71 12.51 -3.56
C PRO A 362 -24.44 12.94 -2.12
N LEU A 363 -23.87 14.15 -1.94
CA LEU A 363 -23.40 14.66 -0.64
C LEU A 363 -24.50 14.68 0.44
N ALA A 364 -25.75 14.94 0.07
CA ALA A 364 -26.88 14.89 0.99
C ALA A 364 -27.15 13.46 1.52
N ASP A 365 -27.01 12.45 0.65
CA ASP A 365 -27.15 11.04 1.07
C ASP A 365 -25.96 10.63 1.94
N PHE A 366 -24.75 11.11 1.63
CA PHE A 366 -23.58 10.85 2.46
C PHE A 366 -23.75 11.44 3.86
N GLN A 367 -24.25 12.67 3.96
CA GLN A 367 -24.58 13.33 5.23
C GLN A 367 -25.58 12.49 6.04
N LYS A 368 -26.68 12.07 5.42
CA LYS A 368 -27.70 11.24 6.07
C LYS A 368 -27.14 9.90 6.57
N LYS A 369 -26.32 9.23 5.75
CA LYS A 369 -25.69 7.95 6.13
C LYS A 369 -24.69 8.13 7.27
N MET A 370 -23.89 9.19 7.23
CA MET A 370 -22.96 9.53 8.30
C MET A 370 -23.70 9.75 9.62
N GLU A 371 -24.74 10.59 9.62
CA GLU A 371 -25.56 10.87 10.81
C GLU A 371 -26.24 9.62 11.37
N ALA A 372 -26.60 8.66 10.51
CA ALA A 372 -27.15 7.38 10.94
C ALA A 372 -26.08 6.46 11.55
N ALA A 373 -24.85 6.47 11.03
CA ALA A 373 -23.75 5.62 11.48
C ALA A 373 -23.12 6.08 12.81
N VAL A 374 -23.31 7.35 13.21
CA VAL A 374 -22.74 7.91 14.45
C VAL A 374 -23.73 8.05 15.61
N LYS A 375 -25.01 7.74 15.36
CA LYS A 375 -26.03 7.57 16.41
C LYS A 375 -25.90 6.19 17.04
#